data_AF-A0A392NXL9-F1
#
_entry.id   AF-A0A392NXL9-F1
#
_cell.length_a   1.000
_cell.length_b   1.000
_cell.length_c   1.000
_cell.angle_alpha   90.00
_cell.angle_beta   90.00
_cell.angle_gamma   90.00
#
_symmetry.space_group_name_H-M   'P 1'
#
loop_
_entity.id
_entity.type
_entity.pdbx_description
1 polymer ?
#
loop_
_entity_poly.entity_id
_entity_poly.type
_entity_poly.pdbx_seq_one_letter_code
_entity_poly.pdbx_strand_id
1 'polypeptide(L)'
;MKTDGDSHQLPTIAIVASYDTFGAAPALSVGSDSNGSGIVALLEVARLFSLLYSNPKTRGQYNLLFGLTSGGPYNYNGTRKWLQSFDQRLRESIDYAICLDSIGSWENELWIHVSKPPENAFIKQIMEDFSSVAEDLGFQVNLKHKKINISNSRN
;
A
#
# COMPACT_ATOMS: atom_id res chain seq x y z
N MET A 1 23.74 24.92 -25.66
CA MET A 1 22.96 24.85 -24.41
C MET A 1 21.66 24.13 -24.72
N LYS A 2 21.56 22.83 -24.39
CA LYS A 2 20.32 22.07 -24.46
C LYS A 2 19.51 22.40 -23.21
N THR A 3 18.34 22.98 -23.41
CA THR A 3 17.29 23.10 -22.39
C THR A 3 16.57 21.75 -22.32
N ASP A 4 17.07 20.82 -21.50
CA ASP A 4 16.31 19.61 -21.16
C ASP A 4 15.29 19.97 -20.08
N GLY A 5 14.15 20.49 -20.55
CA GLY A 5 12.93 20.65 -19.78
C GLY A 5 12.05 19.41 -19.86
N ASP A 6 12.63 18.22 -19.67
CA ASP A 6 11.85 17.00 -19.48
C ASP A 6 11.80 16.73 -17.97
N SER A 7 10.83 17.35 -17.31
CA SER A 7 10.49 17.07 -15.92
C SER A 7 9.95 15.65 -15.85
N HIS A 8 10.84 14.65 -15.82
CA HIS A 8 10.48 13.28 -15.52
C HIS A 8 9.89 13.28 -14.09
N GLN A 9 8.56 13.29 -13.99
CA GLN A 9 7.90 13.18 -12.70
C GLN A 9 8.35 11.88 -12.06
N LEU A 10 8.92 11.97 -10.86
CA LEU A 10 9.31 10.78 -10.11
C LEU A 10 8.06 9.92 -9.87
N PRO A 11 8.13 8.61 -10.12
CA PRO A 11 7.03 7.71 -9.86
C PRO A 11 6.65 7.71 -8.38
N THR A 12 5.36 7.53 -8.11
CA THR A 12 4.79 7.56 -6.77
C THR A 12 4.43 6.15 -6.32
N ILE A 13 4.88 5.79 -5.12
CA ILE A 13 4.44 4.59 -4.40
C ILE A 13 3.38 5.02 -3.39
N ALA A 14 2.18 4.48 -3.52
CA ALA A 14 1.10 4.68 -2.56
C ALA A 14 1.16 3.60 -1.47
N ILE A 15 1.20 4.00 -0.20
CA ILE A 15 1.06 3.10 0.94
C ILE A 15 -0.27 3.43 1.59
N VAL A 16 -1.18 2.46 1.63
CA VAL A 16 -2.59 2.69 1.97
C VAL A 16 -3.04 1.70 3.03
N ALA A 17 -3.83 2.16 4.01
CA ALA A 17 -4.56 1.31 4.93
C ALA A 17 -6.04 1.72 4.97
N SER A 18 -6.91 0.74 5.16
CA SER A 18 -8.33 0.95 5.42
C SER A 18 -8.57 0.96 6.92
N TYR A 19 -9.28 1.95 7.45
CA TYR A 19 -9.62 1.98 8.89
C TYR A 19 -11.01 1.44 9.21
N ASP A 20 -11.78 1.05 8.20
CA ASP A 20 -13.14 0.54 8.40
C ASP A 20 -13.16 -0.88 8.92
N THR A 21 -13.98 -1.16 9.92
CA THR A 21 -14.21 -2.52 10.43
C THR A 21 -15.67 -2.88 10.17
N PHE A 22 -15.94 -4.02 9.54
CA PHE A 22 -17.31 -4.47 9.28
C PHE A 22 -17.76 -5.43 10.38
N GLY A 23 -18.83 -5.08 11.10
CA GLY A 23 -19.45 -5.91 12.12
C GLY A 23 -20.97 -5.82 12.08
N ALA A 24 -21.66 -6.81 12.64
CA ALA A 24 -23.13 -6.88 12.68
C ALA A 24 -23.78 -5.67 13.39
N ALA A 25 -23.02 -4.95 14.23
CA ALA A 25 -23.37 -3.65 14.79
C ALA A 25 -22.18 -2.68 14.62
N PRO A 26 -22.30 -1.63 13.79
CA PRO A 26 -21.21 -0.66 13.57
C PRO A 26 -20.71 0.03 14.84
N ALA A 27 -21.60 0.22 15.83
CA ALA A 27 -21.26 0.83 17.13
C ALA A 27 -20.51 -0.10 18.10
N LEU A 28 -20.43 -1.41 17.80
CA LEU A 28 -19.76 -2.43 18.63
C LEU A 28 -18.64 -3.16 17.87
N SER A 29 -18.31 -2.73 16.64
CA SER A 29 -17.21 -3.30 15.86
C SER A 29 -15.87 -2.83 16.44
N VAL A 30 -15.39 -3.54 17.45
CA VAL A 30 -14.04 -3.38 18.01
C VAL A 30 -13.02 -4.02 17.07
N GLY A 31 -12.72 -3.39 15.94
CA GLY A 31 -11.81 -3.98 14.94
C GLY A 31 -10.34 -3.67 15.14
N SER A 32 -9.87 -3.75 16.39
CA SER A 32 -8.43 -3.64 16.70
C SER A 32 -7.59 -4.65 15.91
N ASP A 33 -8.13 -5.84 15.64
CA ASP A 33 -7.47 -6.87 14.84
C ASP A 33 -7.97 -6.95 13.38
N SER A 34 -9.14 -6.36 13.08
CA SER A 34 -9.78 -6.41 11.75
C SER A 34 -9.61 -5.14 10.92
N ASN A 35 -8.67 -4.26 11.31
CA ASN A 35 -8.01 -3.22 10.48
C ASN A 35 -7.14 -2.24 11.29
N GLY A 36 -7.29 -2.20 12.63
CA GLY A 36 -6.54 -1.27 13.49
C GLY A 36 -5.01 -1.40 13.39
N SER A 37 -4.50 -2.63 13.32
CA SER A 37 -3.07 -2.90 13.15
C SER A 37 -2.48 -2.34 11.85
N GLY A 38 -3.24 -2.33 10.76
CA GLY A 38 -2.82 -1.75 9.47
C GLY A 38 -2.65 -0.22 9.55
N ILE A 39 -3.50 0.47 10.31
CA ILE A 39 -3.39 1.92 10.54
C ILE A 39 -2.13 2.25 11.34
N VAL A 40 -1.89 1.51 12.43
CA VAL A 40 -0.71 1.71 13.28
C VAL A 40 0.56 1.50 12.47
N ALA A 41 0.61 0.42 11.67
CA ALA A 41 1.72 0.16 10.76
C ALA A 41 1.92 1.30 9.75
N LEU A 42 0.85 1.80 9.13
CA LEU A 42 0.94 2.92 8.18
C LEU A 42 1.54 4.17 8.83
N LEU A 43 1.06 4.55 10.02
CA LEU A 43 1.52 5.74 10.73
C LEU A 43 2.98 5.59 11.17
N GLU A 44 3.38 4.41 11.61
CA GLU A 44 4.77 4.15 12.00
C GLU A 44 5.72 4.19 10.79
N VAL A 45 5.32 3.59 9.67
CA VAL A 45 6.07 3.66 8.41
C VAL A 45 6.17 5.11 7.93
N ALA A 46 5.08 5.89 7.99
CA ALA A 46 5.09 7.31 7.65
C ALA A 46 6.06 8.11 8.55
N ARG A 47 6.10 7.81 9.85
CA ARG A 47 7.04 8.43 10.80
C ARG A 47 8.50 8.13 10.44
N LEU A 48 8.82 6.87 10.14
CA LEU A 48 10.17 6.45 9.74
C LEU A 48 10.60 7.12 8.43
N PHE A 49 9.73 7.13 7.43
CA PHE A 49 10.02 7.77 6.14
C PHE A 49 10.08 9.30 6.24
N SER A 50 9.32 9.94 7.14
CA SER A 50 9.44 11.38 7.38
C SER A 50 10.85 11.74 7.85
N LEU A 51 11.46 10.90 8.70
CA LEU A 51 12.85 11.10 9.14
C LEU A 51 13.82 10.80 7.99
N LEU A 52 13.63 9.69 7.27
CA LEU A 52 14.52 9.29 6.18
C LEU A 52 14.51 10.30 5.02
N TYR A 53 13.36 10.85 4.66
CA TYR A 53 13.22 11.80 3.55
C TYR A 53 13.57 13.25 3.95
N SER A 54 13.77 13.52 5.24
CA SER A 54 14.25 14.83 5.72
C SER A 54 15.68 15.13 5.25
N ASN A 55 16.48 14.09 4.97
CA ASN A 55 17.84 14.22 4.48
C ASN A 55 17.89 13.93 2.97
N PRO A 56 18.33 14.89 2.14
CA PRO A 56 18.43 14.71 0.69
C PRO A 56 19.32 13.53 0.26
N LYS A 57 20.29 13.11 1.09
CA LYS A 57 21.19 11.99 0.78
C LYS A 57 20.54 10.62 0.92
N THR A 58 19.46 10.53 1.69
CA THR A 58 18.72 9.29 1.97
C THR A 58 17.35 9.26 1.29
N ARG A 59 17.00 10.34 0.57
CA ARG A 59 15.77 10.42 -0.22
C ARG A 59 15.87 9.53 -1.45
N GLY A 60 14.92 8.60 -1.59
CA GLY A 60 14.82 7.73 -2.77
C GLY A 60 14.37 8.50 -4.03
N GLN A 61 14.53 7.87 -5.19
CA GLN A 61 14.05 8.36 -6.49
C GLN A 61 12.55 8.04 -6.72
N TYR A 62 11.76 8.11 -5.66
CA TYR A 62 10.31 7.85 -5.67
C TYR A 62 9.62 8.86 -4.76
N ASN A 63 8.39 9.22 -5.11
CA ASN A 63 7.50 9.92 -4.20
C ASN A 63 6.74 8.89 -3.35
N LEU A 64 6.56 9.18 -2.06
CA LEU A 64 5.75 8.36 -1.17
C LEU A 64 4.44 9.07 -0.88
N LEU A 65 3.32 8.37 -1.11
CA LEU A 65 1.97 8.85 -0.81
C LEU A 65 1.38 7.95 0.28
N PHE A 66 1.06 8.52 1.42
CA PHE A 66 0.39 7.80 2.52
C PHE A 66 -1.11 8.08 2.48
N GLY A 67 -1.93 7.02 2.41
CA GLY A 67 -3.38 7.11 2.32
C GLY A 67 -4.08 6.35 3.43
N LEU A 68 -4.98 7.03 4.15
CA LEU A 68 -5.95 6.36 5.03
C LEU A 68 -7.32 6.48 4.37
N THR A 69 -7.93 5.33 4.06
CA THR A 69 -9.23 5.29 3.40
C THR A 69 -10.30 4.66 4.27
N SER A 70 -11.54 5.06 3.98
CA SER A 70 -12.78 4.49 4.50
C SER A 70 -13.62 4.02 3.30
N GLY A 71 -14.83 3.55 3.56
CA GLY A 71 -15.72 2.92 2.61
C GLY A 71 -15.27 1.54 2.12
N GLY A 72 -14.40 0.83 2.83
CA GLY A 72 -13.87 -0.49 2.42
C GLY A 72 -14.98 -1.53 2.25
N PRO A 73 -15.77 -1.82 3.31
CA PRO A 73 -16.93 -2.73 3.26
C PRO A 73 -18.03 -2.27 2.30
N TYR A 74 -18.05 -0.99 1.93
CA TYR A 74 -18.99 -0.41 0.98
C TYR A 74 -18.47 -0.48 -0.46
N ASN A 75 -17.98 -1.66 -0.87
CA ASN A 75 -17.37 -1.89 -2.19
C ASN A 75 -16.26 -0.87 -2.53
N TYR A 76 -15.43 -0.53 -1.54
CA TYR A 76 -14.29 0.40 -1.70
C TYR A 76 -14.67 1.80 -2.19
N ASN A 77 -15.91 2.25 -1.94
CA ASN A 77 -16.41 3.53 -2.45
C ASN A 77 -15.61 4.73 -1.92
N GLY A 78 -15.09 4.67 -0.69
CA GLY A 78 -14.27 5.76 -0.16
C GLY A 78 -12.89 5.79 -0.80
N THR A 79 -12.23 4.65 -1.01
CA THR A 79 -11.00 4.58 -1.83
C THR A 79 -11.24 5.10 -3.25
N ARG A 80 -12.39 4.78 -3.87
CA ARG A 80 -12.76 5.31 -5.20
C ARG A 80 -12.89 6.82 -5.20
N LYS A 81 -13.61 7.40 -4.22
CA LYS A 81 -13.76 8.86 -4.08
C LYS A 81 -12.42 9.54 -3.80
N TRP A 82 -11.58 8.93 -2.98
CA TRP A 82 -10.24 9.43 -2.69
C TRP A 82 -9.39 9.48 -3.97
N LEU A 83 -9.32 8.39 -4.74
CA LEU A 83 -8.65 8.39 -6.04
C LEU A 83 -9.23 9.42 -7.01
N GLN A 84 -10.56 9.59 -7.05
CA GLN A 84 -11.21 10.60 -7.91
C GLN A 84 -10.92 12.05 -7.49
N SER A 85 -10.56 12.29 -6.22
CA SER A 85 -10.18 13.62 -5.74
C SER A 85 -8.81 14.08 -6.23
N PHE A 86 -7.98 13.15 -6.70
CA PHE A 86 -6.67 13.46 -7.27
C PHE A 86 -6.79 14.04 -8.67
N ASP A 87 -5.92 14.99 -8.97
CA ASP A 87 -5.74 15.45 -10.34
C ASP A 87 -5.23 14.29 -11.22
N GLN A 88 -5.37 14.45 -12.53
CA GLN A 88 -4.99 13.38 -13.47
C GLN A 88 -3.48 13.06 -13.37
N ARG A 89 -2.63 14.07 -13.13
CA ARG A 89 -1.19 13.91 -13.05
C ARG A 89 -0.76 13.05 -11.86
N LEU A 90 -1.30 13.30 -10.66
CA LEU A 90 -0.98 12.49 -9.48
C LEU A 90 -1.49 11.05 -9.64
N ARG A 91 -2.64 10.85 -10.29
CA ARG A 91 -3.15 9.49 -10.56
C ARG A 91 -2.26 8.73 -11.51
N GLU A 92 -1.84 9.38 -12.60
CA GLU A 92 -0.97 8.77 -13.61
C GLU A 92 0.46 8.56 -13.10
N SER A 93 0.88 9.28 -12.05
CA SER A 93 2.19 9.09 -11.45
C SER A 93 2.23 7.93 -10.43
N ILE A 94 1.12 7.32 -10.04
CA ILE A 94 1.11 6.19 -9.09
C ILE A 94 1.45 4.90 -9.84
N ASP A 95 2.67 4.41 -9.65
CA ASP A 95 3.17 3.18 -10.29
C ASP A 95 2.73 1.93 -9.53
N TYR A 96 2.69 2.00 -8.19
CA TYR A 96 2.35 0.86 -7.34
C TYR A 96 1.65 1.30 -6.06
N ALA A 97 0.81 0.41 -5.54
CA ALA A 97 0.11 0.59 -4.26
C ALA A 97 0.38 -0.60 -3.33
N ILE A 98 0.82 -0.32 -2.12
CA ILE A 98 0.96 -1.26 -1.01
C ILE A 98 -0.25 -1.07 -0.10
N CYS A 99 -1.06 -2.12 0.05
CA CYS A 99 -2.19 -2.11 0.97
C CYS A 99 -1.83 -2.87 2.25
N LEU A 100 -1.89 -2.19 3.40
CA LEU A 100 -1.66 -2.77 4.72
C LEU A 100 -3.00 -3.23 5.30
N ASP A 101 -3.07 -4.49 5.71
CA ASP A 101 -4.28 -5.13 6.21
C ASP A 101 -3.94 -6.15 7.32
N SER A 102 -4.69 -6.11 8.42
CA SER A 102 -4.61 -7.03 9.58
C SER A 102 -3.22 -7.63 9.90
N ILE A 103 -2.20 -6.78 10.08
CA ILE A 103 -0.80 -7.19 10.35
C ILE A 103 -0.58 -7.52 11.84
N GLY A 104 -1.59 -7.39 12.70
CA GLY A 104 -1.46 -7.56 14.16
C GLY A 104 -1.54 -9.01 14.66
N SER A 105 -2.22 -9.89 13.91
CA SER A 105 -2.58 -11.27 14.33
C SER A 105 -1.61 -12.34 13.81
N TRP A 106 -0.38 -11.97 13.51
CA TRP A 106 0.59 -12.86 12.86
C TRP A 106 1.32 -13.71 13.92
N GLU A 107 1.06 -15.02 13.91
CA GLU A 107 1.72 -15.97 14.83
C GLU A 107 3.15 -16.34 14.40
N ASN A 108 3.54 -15.99 13.15
CA ASN A 108 4.90 -15.99 12.55
C ASN A 108 4.88 -15.95 11.00
N GLU A 109 3.71 -15.77 10.38
CA GLU A 109 3.54 -15.74 8.93
C GLU A 109 2.92 -14.43 8.48
N LEU A 110 3.54 -13.79 7.49
CA LEU A 110 3.02 -12.61 6.83
C LEU A 110 2.61 -12.95 5.40
N TRP A 111 1.42 -12.55 4.99
CA TRP A 111 0.86 -12.87 3.68
C TRP A 111 0.92 -11.68 2.74
N ILE A 112 1.56 -11.85 1.58
CA ILE A 112 1.52 -10.88 0.49
C ILE A 112 0.56 -11.36 -0.58
N HIS A 113 -0.48 -10.56 -0.83
CA HIS A 113 -1.47 -10.82 -1.84
C HIS A 113 -1.15 -10.07 -3.14
N VAL A 114 -0.97 -10.81 -4.22
CA VAL A 114 -0.77 -10.23 -5.56
C VAL A 114 -1.94 -10.57 -6.49
N SER A 115 -2.40 -9.58 -7.26
CA SER A 115 -3.51 -9.73 -8.21
C SER A 115 -3.08 -10.39 -9.52
N LYS A 116 -1.85 -10.09 -9.94
CA LYS A 116 -1.16 -10.71 -11.07
C LYS A 116 0.14 -11.33 -10.56
N PRO A 117 0.59 -12.46 -11.11
CA PRO A 117 1.92 -12.95 -10.81
C PRO A 117 2.94 -11.83 -11.10
N PRO A 118 4.00 -11.68 -10.29
CA PRO A 118 4.99 -10.65 -10.48
C PRO A 118 5.79 -10.95 -11.76
N GLU A 119 5.32 -10.44 -12.89
CA GLU A 119 6.02 -10.48 -14.18
C GLU A 119 7.07 -9.37 -14.26
N ASN A 120 6.86 -8.28 -13.52
CA ASN A 120 7.80 -7.19 -13.41
C ASN A 120 8.98 -7.60 -12.50
N ALA A 121 10.20 -7.52 -13.05
CA ALA A 121 11.45 -7.81 -12.34
C ALA A 121 11.58 -6.98 -11.04
N PHE A 122 11.06 -5.75 -11.03
CA PHE A 122 11.05 -4.89 -9.84
C PHE A 122 10.20 -5.46 -8.70
N ILE A 123 9.01 -5.99 -9.00
CA ILE A 123 8.14 -6.60 -7.98
C ILE A 123 8.77 -7.87 -7.45
N LYS A 124 9.43 -8.66 -8.31
CA LYS A 124 10.20 -9.84 -7.86
C LYS A 124 11.31 -9.44 -6.89
N GLN A 125 12.08 -8.40 -7.21
CA GLN A 125 13.14 -7.90 -6.34
C GLN A 125 12.59 -7.46 -4.99
N ILE A 126 11.51 -6.66 -4.97
CA ILE A 126 10.86 -6.26 -3.71
C ILE A 126 10.44 -7.46 -2.88
N MET A 127 9.87 -8.48 -3.53
CA MET A 127 9.46 -9.71 -2.84
C MET A 127 10.65 -10.47 -2.26
N GLU A 128 11.74 -10.59 -3.01
CA GLU A 128 12.98 -11.25 -2.58
C GLU A 128 13.63 -10.51 -1.42
N ASP A 129 13.76 -9.18 -1.53
CA ASP A 129 14.31 -8.32 -0.48
C ASP A 129 13.46 -8.41 0.79
N PHE A 130 12.14 -8.40 0.64
CA PHE A 130 11.21 -8.47 1.76
C PHE A 130 11.26 -9.84 2.46
N SER A 131 11.35 -10.94 1.70
CA SER A 131 11.54 -12.28 2.26
C SER A 131 12.88 -12.41 2.97
N SER A 132 13.96 -11.87 2.42
CA SER A 132 15.29 -11.87 3.07
C SER A 132 15.27 -11.14 4.41
N VAL A 133 14.66 -9.96 4.48
CA VAL A 133 14.54 -9.20 5.72
C VAL A 133 13.64 -9.92 6.74
N ALA A 134 12.58 -10.58 6.28
CA ALA A 134 11.71 -11.36 7.15
C ALA A 134 12.43 -12.56 7.78
N GLU A 135 13.25 -13.27 7.00
CA GLU A 135 14.07 -14.38 7.50
C GLU A 135 15.05 -13.91 8.58
N ASP A 136 15.71 -12.76 8.37
CA ASP A 136 16.61 -12.14 9.36
C ASP A 136 15.88 -11.75 10.66
N LEU A 137 14.60 -11.37 10.54
CA LEU A 137 13.73 -11.02 11.67
C LEU A 137 13.04 -12.24 12.29
N GLY A 138 13.25 -13.44 11.76
CA GLY A 138 12.77 -14.70 12.32
C GLY A 138 11.32 -15.06 11.96
N PHE A 139 10.79 -14.53 10.85
CA PHE A 139 9.44 -14.86 10.37
C PHE A 139 9.37 -15.15 8.88
N GLN A 140 8.28 -15.77 8.44
CA GLN A 140 8.11 -16.19 7.04
C GLN A 140 7.15 -15.29 6.30
N VAL A 141 7.49 -15.00 5.04
CA VAL A 141 6.61 -14.28 4.11
C VAL A 141 6.08 -15.25 3.07
N ASN A 142 4.75 -15.36 3.00
CA ASN A 142 4.06 -16.21 2.05
C ASN A 142 3.40 -15.38 0.96
N LEU A 143 3.60 -15.74 -0.31
CA LEU A 143 2.93 -15.09 -1.44
C LEU A 143 1.67 -15.86 -1.84
N LYS A 144 0.52 -15.16 -1.83
CA LYS A 144 -0.76 -15.70 -2.27
C LYS A 144 -1.25 -14.96 -3.50
N HIS A 145 -1.27 -15.65 -4.64
CA HIS A 145 -1.91 -15.12 -5.85
C HIS A 145 -3.43 -15.19 -5.67
N LYS A 146 -4.09 -14.03 -5.74
CA LYS A 146 -5.56 -13.93 -5.71
C LYS A 146 -6.01 -13.31 -7.03
N LYS A 147 -6.44 -14.16 -7.96
CA LYS A 147 -6.99 -13.72 -9.25
C LYS A 147 -8.24 -12.86 -9.00
N ILE A 148 -8.13 -11.56 -9.26
CA ILE A 148 -9.27 -10.66 -9.26
C ILE A 148 -9.95 -10.71 -10.63
N ASN A 149 -11.27 -10.87 -10.65
CA ASN A 149 -12.05 -10.86 -11.89
C ASN A 149 -12.45 -9.41 -12.18
N ILE A 150 -11.76 -8.75 -13.11
CA ILE A 150 -12.03 -7.35 -13.49
C ILE A 150 -13.07 -7.32 -14.64
N SER A 151 -14.02 -8.25 -14.67
CA SER A 151 -15.09 -8.25 -15.66
C SER A 151 -16.06 -7.11 -15.36
N ASN A 152 -15.76 -5.93 -15.90
CA ASN A 152 -16.65 -4.85 -16.29
C ASN A 152 -17.63 -4.34 -15.22
N SER A 153 -17.25 -3.27 -14.50
CA SER A 153 -18.24 -2.36 -13.89
C SER A 153 -18.43 -1.16 -14.82
N ARG A 154 -19.19 -1.36 -15.90
CA ARG A 154 -19.89 -0.29 -16.60
C ARG A 154 -21.29 -0.25 -15.99
N ASN A 155 -21.49 0.67 -15.07
CA ASN A 155 -22.78 1.29 -14.77
C ASN A 155 -22.50 2.75 -14.42
#